data_AF-A0A813EMK1-F1
#
_entry.id   AF-A0A813EMK1-F1
#
_cell.length_a   1.000
_cell.length_b   1.000
_cell.length_c   1.000
_cell.angle_alpha   90.00
_cell.angle_beta   90.00
_cell.angle_gamma   90.00
#
_symmetry.space_group_name_H-M   'P 1'
#
loop_
_entity.id
_entity.type
_entity.pdbx_description
1 polymer ?
#
loop_
_entity_poly.entity_id
_entity_poly.type
_entity_poly.pdbx_seq_one_letter_code
_entity_poly.pdbx_strand_id
1 'polypeptide(L)'
;MVARGSHWWGEAVFDFVDCCDEHQRLRQLDPALTTYWVCGYANRQHELSHDLGEEAQSSAFHSALELSHGVLLILDNTAKPFSRIWCDYELYFTITEGTKELDIVTKPFVLEGAGEPSVELLSKSPMPGESSVAQSKREANFPVSLLAQGVLARLEDGEASVPEDKAKILYNMSGNRSLDSQEGQECLRRNLEKANNSLNSSLALLAWPQAMHRGLLLNFAQSEEDQGRLELPAVLAADEGMRCLELSLAHFTESCKDKDLELLAQGLPPNLEELSLSFEGCDKITDVGLKALAQKLSPGLQKLYLDFVGCLLLTDAGLVSLARHLPAGVKELQLHFAGCSRVGSPGATALKQQLPAGLLSFKASFKGTGVNRNFFNLQSFRSFNS
;
A
#
# COMPACT_ATOMS: atom_id res chain seq x y z
N MET A 1 0.39 5.55 -22.25
CA MET A 1 0.63 4.67 -21.09
C MET A 1 0.18 3.27 -21.49
N VAL A 2 1.03 2.27 -21.36
CA VAL A 2 0.61 0.87 -21.52
C VAL A 2 0.33 0.35 -20.11
N ALA A 3 -0.94 0.10 -19.81
CA ALA A 3 -1.33 -0.64 -18.62
C ALA A 3 -1.72 -2.04 -19.02
N ARG A 4 -1.33 -3.01 -18.20
CA ARG A 4 -1.75 -4.38 -18.43
C ARG A 4 -3.03 -4.70 -17.70
N GLY A 5 -4.05 -5.20 -18.40
CA GLY A 5 -5.27 -5.71 -17.80
C GLY A 5 -5.11 -7.17 -17.35
N SER A 6 -4.83 -7.38 -16.07
CA SER A 6 -4.94 -8.71 -15.47
C SER A 6 -6.41 -9.00 -15.24
N HIS A 7 -6.98 -9.93 -16.02
CA HIS A 7 -8.42 -10.20 -16.05
C HIS A 7 -8.68 -11.71 -16.21
N TRP A 8 -9.88 -12.13 -15.83
CA TRP A 8 -10.36 -13.49 -16.08
C TRP A 8 -11.38 -13.48 -17.22
N TRP A 9 -11.27 -14.45 -18.12
CA TRP A 9 -12.13 -14.55 -19.33
C TRP A 9 -13.62 -14.75 -19.07
N GLY A 10 -14.01 -15.09 -17.85
CA GLY A 10 -15.42 -15.21 -17.47
C GLY A 10 -16.06 -13.89 -17.04
N GLU A 11 -15.29 -12.82 -16.94
CA GLU A 11 -15.81 -11.47 -16.69
C GLU A 11 -16.54 -10.91 -17.92
N ALA A 12 -17.57 -10.11 -17.69
CA ALA A 12 -18.26 -9.44 -18.78
C ALA A 12 -17.34 -8.43 -19.47
N VAL A 13 -17.18 -8.53 -20.79
CA VAL A 13 -16.32 -7.63 -21.58
C VAL A 13 -16.69 -6.16 -21.37
N PHE A 14 -17.97 -5.84 -21.19
CA PHE A 14 -18.41 -4.47 -20.90
C PHE A 14 -17.89 -3.97 -19.55
N ASP A 15 -17.88 -4.81 -18.51
CA ASP A 15 -17.36 -4.43 -17.20
C ASP A 15 -15.84 -4.22 -17.25
N PHE A 16 -15.13 -5.05 -18.02
CA PHE A 16 -13.71 -4.86 -18.32
C PHE A 16 -13.44 -3.50 -19.00
N VAL A 17 -14.22 -3.16 -20.04
CA VAL A 17 -14.07 -1.87 -20.77
C VAL A 17 -14.37 -0.69 -19.85
N ASP A 18 -15.45 -0.76 -19.06
CA ASP A 18 -15.80 0.29 -18.10
C ASP A 18 -14.68 0.52 -17.07
N CYS A 19 -14.04 -0.56 -16.58
CA CYS A 19 -12.89 -0.48 -15.70
C CYS A 19 -11.69 0.25 -16.35
N CYS A 20 -11.38 -0.06 -17.61
CA CYS A 20 -10.32 0.60 -18.36
C CYS A 20 -10.61 2.08 -18.63
N ASP A 21 -11.85 2.41 -19.01
CA ASP A 21 -12.28 3.78 -19.29
C ASP A 21 -12.25 4.64 -18.02
N GLU A 22 -12.73 4.11 -16.89
CA GLU A 22 -12.71 4.83 -15.62
C GLU A 22 -11.28 5.04 -15.11
N HIS A 23 -10.42 4.04 -15.20
CA HIS A 23 -9.00 4.19 -14.86
C HIS A 23 -8.33 5.27 -15.72
N GLN A 24 -8.55 5.25 -17.05
CA GLN A 24 -8.03 6.28 -17.96
C GLN A 24 -8.50 7.68 -17.57
N ARG A 25 -9.80 7.80 -17.25
CA ARG A 25 -10.44 9.06 -16.86
C ARG A 25 -9.88 9.60 -15.54
N LEU A 26 -9.80 8.75 -14.51
CA LEU A 26 -9.31 9.13 -13.17
C LEU A 26 -7.83 9.52 -13.21
N ARG A 27 -7.02 8.79 -13.99
CA ARG A 27 -5.60 9.10 -14.22
C ARG A 27 -5.36 10.27 -15.19
N GLN A 28 -6.41 10.83 -15.78
CA GLN A 28 -6.35 11.92 -16.77
C GLN A 28 -5.39 11.62 -17.94
N LEU A 29 -5.43 10.37 -18.41
CA LEU A 29 -4.55 9.93 -19.49
C LEU A 29 -5.12 10.35 -20.84
N ASP A 30 -4.23 10.67 -21.78
CA ASP A 30 -4.60 10.99 -23.16
C ASP A 30 -5.21 9.74 -23.83
N PRO A 31 -6.50 9.75 -24.23
CA PRO A 31 -7.14 8.61 -24.87
C PRO A 31 -6.48 8.21 -26.20
N ALA A 32 -5.82 9.14 -26.90
CA ALA A 32 -5.13 8.85 -28.15
C ALA A 32 -3.80 8.11 -27.95
N LEU A 33 -3.25 8.14 -26.73
CA LEU A 33 -1.94 7.56 -26.38
C LEU A 33 -2.02 6.48 -25.31
N THR A 34 -3.22 6.19 -24.81
CA THR A 34 -3.45 5.17 -23.78
C THR A 34 -3.81 3.86 -24.43
N THR A 35 -3.10 2.80 -24.06
CA THR A 35 -3.35 1.45 -24.55
C THR A 35 -3.35 0.48 -23.39
N TYR A 36 -4.28 -0.47 -23.43
CA TYR A 36 -4.32 -1.56 -22.48
C TYR A 36 -3.89 -2.84 -23.18
N TRP A 37 -2.79 -3.44 -22.74
CA TRP A 37 -2.39 -4.75 -23.25
C TRP A 37 -3.05 -5.83 -22.39
N VAL A 38 -3.67 -6.80 -23.06
CA VAL A 38 -4.50 -7.80 -22.41
C VAL A 38 -4.22 -9.14 -23.04
N CYS A 39 -3.70 -10.08 -22.26
CA CYS A 39 -3.23 -11.37 -22.78
C CYS A 39 -4.31 -12.16 -23.53
N GLY A 40 -5.58 -12.06 -23.09
CA GLY A 40 -6.72 -12.72 -23.71
C GLY A 40 -7.00 -12.23 -25.13
N TYR A 41 -6.85 -10.92 -25.38
CA TYR A 41 -7.14 -10.30 -26.67
C TYR A 41 -5.91 -10.18 -27.58
N ALA A 42 -4.71 -10.11 -27.00
CA ALA A 42 -3.47 -9.89 -27.74
C ALA A 42 -2.87 -11.19 -28.30
N ASN A 43 -3.02 -12.32 -27.60
CA ASN A 43 -2.45 -13.59 -28.03
C ASN A 43 -3.38 -14.32 -29.01
N ARG A 44 -2.79 -15.03 -29.98
CA ARG A 44 -3.52 -15.91 -30.89
C ARG A 44 -3.95 -17.18 -30.14
N GLN A 45 -5.18 -17.18 -29.67
CA GLN A 45 -5.74 -18.27 -28.85
C GLN A 45 -5.79 -19.63 -29.56
N HIS A 46 -5.76 -19.66 -30.90
CA HIS A 46 -5.69 -20.89 -31.67
C HIS A 46 -4.29 -21.52 -31.72
N GLU A 47 -3.24 -20.76 -31.41
CA GLU A 47 -1.84 -21.20 -31.43
C GLU A 47 -1.08 -20.60 -30.23
N LEU A 48 -1.71 -20.63 -29.04
CA LEU A 48 -1.23 -19.92 -27.86
C LEU A 48 0.21 -20.30 -27.46
N SER A 49 0.60 -21.56 -27.70
CA SER A 49 1.96 -22.05 -27.45
C SER A 49 3.04 -21.34 -28.27
N HIS A 50 2.70 -20.79 -29.44
CA HIS A 50 3.64 -20.02 -30.27
C HIS A 50 3.90 -18.63 -29.68
N ASP A 51 2.85 -17.95 -29.20
CA ASP A 51 2.96 -16.58 -28.67
C ASP A 51 3.49 -16.51 -27.23
N LEU A 52 3.32 -17.60 -26.47
CA LEU A 52 3.91 -17.75 -25.14
C LEU A 52 5.39 -18.17 -25.18
N GLY A 53 5.89 -18.66 -26.32
CA GLY A 53 7.27 -19.15 -26.45
C GLY A 53 7.59 -20.36 -25.57
N GLU A 54 8.85 -20.82 -25.63
CA GLU A 54 9.32 -21.91 -24.77
C GLU A 54 9.60 -21.43 -23.34
N GLU A 55 10.13 -20.21 -23.21
CA GLU A 55 10.47 -19.55 -21.95
C GLU A 55 9.52 -18.38 -21.65
N ALA A 56 9.01 -18.29 -20.42
CA ALA A 56 8.11 -17.21 -20.00
C ALA A 56 8.66 -15.81 -20.30
N GLN A 57 9.98 -15.60 -20.17
CA GLN A 57 10.66 -14.31 -20.44
C GLN A 57 10.69 -13.92 -21.92
N SER A 58 10.60 -14.89 -22.83
CA SER A 58 10.60 -14.65 -24.28
C SER A 58 9.20 -14.45 -24.85
N SER A 59 8.17 -14.61 -24.02
CA SER A 59 6.78 -14.47 -24.42
C SER A 59 6.42 -13.02 -24.73
N ALA A 60 5.46 -12.81 -25.64
CA ALA A 60 4.85 -11.49 -25.85
C ALA A 60 4.24 -10.93 -24.56
N PHE A 61 3.82 -11.82 -23.66
CA PHE A 61 3.32 -11.52 -22.33
C PHE A 61 4.37 -10.82 -21.45
N HIS A 62 5.60 -11.34 -21.40
CA HIS A 62 6.65 -10.77 -20.57
C HIS A 62 7.14 -9.44 -21.14
N SER A 63 7.32 -9.37 -22.46
CA SER A 63 7.68 -8.11 -23.13
C SER A 63 6.64 -7.02 -22.91
N ALA A 64 5.34 -7.35 -22.97
CA ALA A 64 4.29 -6.39 -22.65
C ALA A 64 4.38 -5.92 -21.20
N LEU A 65 4.69 -6.82 -20.26
CA LEU A 65 4.88 -6.48 -18.85
C LEU A 65 6.05 -5.50 -18.68
N GLU A 66 7.24 -5.85 -19.19
CA GLU A 66 8.44 -5.02 -19.14
C GLU A 66 8.21 -3.62 -19.72
N LEU A 67 7.57 -3.53 -20.89
CA LEU A 67 7.33 -2.26 -21.60
C LEU A 67 6.18 -1.43 -21.00
N SER A 68 5.36 -2.02 -20.12
CA SER A 68 4.25 -1.33 -19.47
C SER A 68 4.71 -0.39 -18.37
N HIS A 69 3.98 0.72 -18.21
CA HIS A 69 4.21 1.66 -17.12
C HIS A 69 3.74 1.09 -15.77
N GLY A 70 2.67 0.30 -15.82
CA GLY A 70 2.07 -0.31 -14.64
C GLY A 70 1.10 -1.44 -15.01
N VAL A 71 0.52 -2.03 -13.98
CA VAL A 71 -0.50 -3.07 -14.08
C VAL A 71 -1.81 -2.53 -13.53
N LEU A 72 -2.89 -2.75 -14.28
CA LEU A 72 -4.27 -2.56 -13.84
C LEU A 72 -4.85 -3.94 -13.52
N LEU A 73 -4.91 -4.28 -12.24
CA LEU A 73 -5.52 -5.51 -11.75
C LEU A 73 -7.03 -5.33 -11.71
N ILE A 74 -7.75 -6.02 -12.60
CA ILE A 74 -9.21 -5.94 -12.71
C ILE A 74 -9.80 -7.12 -11.95
N LEU A 75 -10.41 -6.85 -10.79
CA LEU A 75 -10.99 -7.87 -9.94
C LEU A 75 -12.47 -8.06 -10.25
N ASP A 76 -12.85 -9.30 -10.56
CA ASP A 76 -14.26 -9.71 -10.53
C ASP A 76 -14.78 -9.81 -9.09
N ASN A 77 -16.08 -10.07 -8.96
CA ASN A 77 -16.78 -10.19 -7.67
C ASN A 77 -16.30 -11.35 -6.77
N THR A 78 -15.41 -12.20 -7.27
CA THR A 78 -14.84 -13.36 -6.59
C THR A 78 -13.31 -13.36 -6.59
N ALA A 79 -12.71 -12.22 -6.94
CA ALA A 79 -11.28 -12.01 -7.07
C ALA A 79 -10.52 -13.14 -7.80
N LYS A 80 -11.10 -13.71 -8.88
CA LYS A 80 -10.47 -14.80 -9.66
C LYS A 80 -9.05 -14.55 -10.14
N PRO A 81 -8.60 -13.31 -10.42
CA PRO A 81 -7.20 -13.09 -10.77
C PRO A 81 -6.20 -13.70 -9.78
N PHE A 82 -6.51 -13.74 -8.47
CA PHE A 82 -5.63 -14.34 -7.46
C PHE A 82 -5.60 -15.87 -7.45
N SER A 83 -6.38 -16.54 -8.32
CA SER A 83 -6.36 -18.00 -8.48
C SER A 83 -5.80 -18.43 -9.83
N ARG A 84 -5.10 -17.53 -10.53
CA ARG A 84 -4.67 -17.72 -11.92
C ARG A 84 -3.18 -17.48 -12.01
N ILE A 85 -2.41 -18.55 -12.24
CA ILE A 85 -0.93 -18.50 -12.18
C ILE A 85 -0.31 -17.46 -13.12
N TRP A 86 -0.97 -17.22 -14.26
CA TRP A 86 -0.54 -16.16 -15.18
C TRP A 86 -0.70 -14.78 -14.55
N CYS A 87 -1.83 -14.48 -13.91
CA CYS A 87 -2.04 -13.23 -13.16
C CYS A 87 -1.09 -13.12 -11.97
N ASP A 88 -0.86 -14.22 -11.25
CA ASP A 88 0.09 -14.28 -10.14
C ASP A 88 1.52 -13.98 -10.61
N TYR A 89 1.91 -14.44 -11.80
CA TYR A 89 3.20 -14.06 -12.40
C TYR A 89 3.28 -12.55 -12.70
N GLU A 90 2.18 -11.92 -13.11
CA GLU A 90 2.14 -10.46 -13.32
C GLU A 90 2.35 -9.70 -12.01
N LEU A 91 1.65 -10.14 -10.95
CA LEU A 91 1.77 -9.56 -9.61
C LEU A 91 3.17 -9.77 -9.04
N TYR A 92 3.70 -10.99 -9.12
CA TYR A 92 5.07 -11.31 -8.73
C TYR A 92 6.08 -10.38 -9.42
N PHE A 93 5.97 -10.23 -10.74
CA PHE A 93 6.88 -9.37 -11.50
C PHE A 93 6.73 -7.89 -11.10
N THR A 94 5.49 -7.40 -10.99
CA THR A 94 5.18 -6.01 -10.62
C THR A 94 5.76 -5.65 -9.24
N ILE A 95 5.57 -6.53 -8.26
CA ILE A 95 6.04 -6.35 -6.89
C ILE A 95 7.56 -6.51 -6.78
N THR A 96 8.17 -7.44 -7.50
CA THR A 96 9.61 -7.70 -7.40
C THR A 96 10.47 -6.71 -8.19
N GLU A 97 9.99 -6.18 -9.31
CA GLU A 97 10.70 -5.12 -10.05
C GLU A 97 10.63 -3.76 -9.31
N GLY A 98 9.49 -3.46 -8.68
CA GLY A 98 9.31 -2.29 -7.81
C GLY A 98 9.27 -0.93 -8.52
N THR A 99 9.35 -0.90 -9.85
CA THR A 99 9.28 0.32 -10.69
C THR A 99 7.89 0.57 -11.28
N LYS A 100 7.04 -0.45 -11.29
CA LYS A 100 5.73 -0.42 -11.93
C LYS A 100 4.64 -0.01 -10.97
N GLU A 101 3.72 0.83 -11.44
CA GLU A 101 2.50 1.14 -10.70
C GLU A 101 1.55 -0.05 -10.68
N LEU A 102 0.81 -0.22 -9.59
CA LEU A 102 -0.25 -1.21 -9.45
C LEU A 102 -1.52 -0.50 -9.02
N ASP A 103 -2.49 -0.44 -9.94
CA ASP A 103 -3.84 0.02 -9.68
C ASP A 103 -4.78 -1.18 -9.65
N ILE A 104 -5.76 -1.16 -8.74
CA ILE A 104 -6.74 -2.23 -8.60
C ILE A 104 -8.11 -1.63 -8.88
N VAL A 105 -8.85 -2.23 -9.80
CA VAL A 105 -10.16 -1.75 -10.21
C VAL A 105 -11.16 -2.89 -10.18
N THR A 106 -12.41 -2.59 -9.86
CA THR A 106 -13.49 -3.56 -9.88
C THR A 106 -14.79 -2.86 -10.21
N LYS A 107 -15.71 -3.58 -10.86
CA LYS A 107 -17.09 -3.16 -11.01
C LYS A 107 -17.97 -4.11 -10.17
N PRO A 108 -18.23 -3.77 -8.90
CA PRO A 108 -18.91 -4.66 -7.98
C PRO A 108 -20.34 -4.91 -8.43
N PHE A 109 -20.80 -6.14 -8.22
CA PHE A 109 -22.20 -6.50 -8.41
C PHE A 109 -23.06 -5.75 -7.40
N VAL A 110 -24.08 -5.06 -7.90
CA VAL A 110 -25.07 -4.37 -7.08
C VAL A 110 -26.41 -5.10 -7.18
N LEU A 111 -27.05 -5.34 -6.04
CA LEU A 111 -28.38 -5.97 -5.99
C LEU A 111 -29.40 -5.11 -6.74
N GLU A 112 -30.38 -5.79 -7.35
CA GLU A 112 -31.44 -5.13 -8.10
C GLU A 112 -32.18 -4.09 -7.23
N GLY A 113 -32.20 -2.84 -7.68
CA GLY A 113 -32.82 -1.71 -6.96
C GLY A 113 -31.88 -0.89 -6.07
N ALA A 114 -30.59 -1.26 -5.92
CA ALA A 114 -29.61 -0.50 -5.15
C ALA A 114 -28.81 0.54 -5.97
N GLY A 115 -29.18 0.76 -7.25
CA GLY A 115 -28.52 1.69 -8.16
C GLY A 115 -27.72 0.98 -9.26
N GLU A 116 -27.10 1.75 -10.15
CA GLU A 116 -26.17 1.21 -11.15
C GLU A 116 -24.81 0.94 -10.49
N PRO A 117 -24.15 -0.19 -10.81
CA PRO A 117 -22.83 -0.50 -10.32
C PRO A 117 -21.80 0.53 -10.83
N SER A 118 -21.17 1.25 -9.90
CA SER A 118 -20.06 2.16 -10.19
C SER A 118 -18.74 1.40 -10.20
N VAL A 119 -17.83 1.78 -11.10
CA VAL A 119 -16.45 1.29 -11.07
C VAL A 119 -15.74 1.88 -9.85
N GLU A 120 -15.11 1.01 -9.07
CA GLU A 120 -14.35 1.36 -7.88
C GLU A 120 -12.87 1.10 -8.12
N LEU A 121 -12.03 2.10 -7.87
CA LEU A 121 -10.60 2.03 -8.10
C LEU A 121 -9.82 2.32 -6.83
N LEU A 122 -8.77 1.54 -6.58
CA LEU A 122 -7.76 1.76 -5.55
C LEU A 122 -6.40 1.99 -6.19
N SER A 123 -5.64 2.92 -5.60
CA SER A 123 -4.26 3.11 -5.96
C SER A 123 -3.42 3.54 -4.76
N LYS A 124 -2.14 3.15 -4.78
CA LYS A 124 -1.15 3.66 -3.84
C LYS A 124 -0.88 5.15 -4.07
N SER A 125 -0.90 5.59 -5.33
CA SER A 125 -0.62 6.98 -5.71
C SER A 125 -1.94 7.75 -5.89
N PRO A 126 -2.12 8.91 -5.25
CA PRO A 126 -3.31 9.74 -5.45
C PRO A 126 -3.55 10.07 -6.92
N MET A 127 -4.82 10.27 -7.31
CA MET A 127 -5.14 10.73 -8.66
C MET A 127 -4.59 12.16 -8.90
N PRO A 128 -4.33 12.58 -10.16
CA PRO A 128 -3.80 13.92 -10.43
C PRO A 128 -4.68 15.04 -9.85
N GLY A 129 -4.13 15.82 -8.93
CA GLY A 129 -4.83 16.91 -8.24
C GLY A 129 -5.79 16.47 -7.13
N GLU A 130 -5.83 15.17 -6.81
CA GLU A 130 -6.68 14.62 -5.75
C GLU A 130 -6.06 14.89 -4.37
N SER A 131 -6.88 15.38 -3.43
CA SER A 131 -6.48 15.48 -2.02
C SER A 131 -6.68 14.14 -1.32
N SER A 132 -6.00 13.93 -0.18
CA SER A 132 -6.19 12.75 0.69
C SER A 132 -7.65 12.48 1.06
N VAL A 133 -8.42 13.54 1.30
CA VAL A 133 -9.87 13.48 1.58
C VAL A 133 -10.66 13.00 0.36
N ALA A 134 -10.33 13.53 -0.82
CA ALA A 134 -11.01 13.14 -2.05
C ALA A 134 -10.72 11.68 -2.40
N GLN A 135 -9.46 11.26 -2.26
CA GLN A 135 -9.04 9.86 -2.38
C GLN A 135 -9.83 8.96 -1.44
N SER A 136 -9.85 9.26 -0.14
CA SER A 136 -10.57 8.45 0.86
C SER A 136 -12.06 8.32 0.56
N LYS A 137 -12.69 9.36 -0.01
CA LYS A 137 -14.09 9.33 -0.44
C LYS A 137 -14.31 8.49 -1.68
N ARG A 138 -13.44 8.64 -2.70
CA ARG A 138 -13.48 7.83 -3.93
C ARG A 138 -13.35 6.35 -3.61
N GLU A 139 -12.47 6.02 -2.67
CA GLU A 139 -12.14 4.64 -2.31
C GLU A 139 -13.10 4.03 -1.26
N ALA A 140 -14.08 4.80 -0.78
CA ALA A 140 -14.96 4.40 0.32
C ALA A 140 -15.85 3.18 0.00
N ASN A 141 -16.22 3.03 -1.28
CA ASN A 141 -17.12 1.98 -1.74
C ASN A 141 -16.38 0.74 -2.24
N PHE A 142 -15.05 0.78 -2.36
CA PHE A 142 -14.30 -0.38 -2.83
C PHE A 142 -14.54 -1.59 -1.89
N PRO A 143 -14.88 -2.77 -2.43
CA PRO A 143 -15.13 -3.96 -1.63
C PRO A 143 -13.82 -4.55 -1.09
N VAL A 144 -13.40 -4.10 0.09
CA VAL A 144 -12.15 -4.56 0.75
C VAL A 144 -12.08 -6.08 0.98
N SER A 145 -13.22 -6.78 0.93
CA SER A 145 -13.26 -8.25 0.95
C SER A 145 -12.58 -8.90 -0.27
N LEU A 146 -12.50 -8.21 -1.42
CA LEU A 146 -11.73 -8.70 -2.57
C LEU A 146 -10.22 -8.64 -2.29
N LEU A 147 -9.75 -7.61 -1.56
CA LEU A 147 -8.35 -7.54 -1.12
C LEU A 147 -8.03 -8.60 -0.08
N ALA A 148 -8.98 -8.91 0.81
CA ALA A 148 -8.84 -10.01 1.76
C ALA A 148 -8.62 -11.36 1.07
N GLN A 149 -9.32 -11.63 -0.05
CA GLN A 149 -9.08 -12.83 -0.85
C GLN A 149 -7.66 -12.84 -1.46
N GLY A 150 -7.18 -11.69 -1.92
CA GLY A 150 -5.81 -11.56 -2.42
C GLY A 150 -4.75 -11.81 -1.35
N VAL A 151 -4.95 -11.29 -0.12
CA VAL A 151 -4.01 -11.53 0.99
C VAL A 151 -3.99 -13.00 1.45
N LEU A 152 -5.12 -13.70 1.33
CA LEU A 152 -5.23 -15.12 1.65
C LEU A 152 -4.68 -16.03 0.53
N ALA A 153 -4.61 -15.53 -0.71
CA ALA A 153 -4.05 -16.27 -1.82
C ALA A 153 -2.52 -16.33 -1.75
N ARG A 154 -1.95 -17.39 -2.32
CA ARG A 154 -0.51 -17.53 -2.52
C ARG A 154 -0.23 -17.58 -4.01
N LEU A 155 0.78 -16.83 -4.45
CA LEU A 155 1.16 -16.74 -5.86
C LEU A 155 1.44 -18.10 -6.51
N GLU A 156 1.94 -19.06 -5.74
CA GLU A 156 2.23 -20.43 -6.21
C GLU A 156 1.01 -21.35 -6.33
N ASP A 157 -0.12 -20.98 -5.72
CA ASP A 157 -1.34 -21.78 -5.74
C ASP A 157 -2.17 -21.53 -7.01
N GLY A 158 -1.87 -20.47 -7.76
CA GLY A 158 -2.54 -20.14 -9.01
C GLY A 158 -2.61 -21.31 -9.99
N GLU A 159 -3.71 -21.38 -10.75
CA GLU A 159 -3.95 -22.46 -11.71
C GLU A 159 -3.87 -21.96 -13.17
N ALA A 160 -3.46 -22.86 -14.06
CA ALA A 160 -3.49 -22.65 -15.51
C ALA A 160 -4.33 -23.74 -16.18
N SER A 161 -4.96 -23.41 -17.30
CA SER A 161 -5.65 -24.41 -18.13
C SER A 161 -4.68 -25.46 -18.70
N VAL A 162 -3.40 -25.09 -18.87
CA VAL A 162 -2.31 -25.97 -19.31
C VAL A 162 -1.37 -26.16 -18.12
N PRO A 163 -1.30 -27.36 -17.51
CA PRO A 163 -0.48 -27.59 -16.31
C PRO A 163 1.00 -27.24 -16.47
N GLU A 164 1.56 -27.41 -17.68
CA GLU A 164 2.95 -27.10 -18.00
C GLU A 164 3.28 -25.60 -17.83
N ASP A 165 2.30 -24.72 -18.01
CA ASP A 165 2.49 -23.27 -17.83
C ASP A 165 2.84 -22.94 -16.38
N LYS A 166 2.16 -23.58 -15.41
CA LYS A 166 2.43 -23.40 -13.99
C LYS A 166 3.86 -23.80 -13.66
N ALA A 167 4.33 -24.95 -14.18
CA ALA A 167 5.70 -25.39 -13.97
C ALA A 167 6.73 -24.41 -14.55
N LYS A 168 6.49 -23.87 -15.75
CA LYS A 168 7.36 -22.87 -16.39
C LYS A 168 7.42 -21.55 -15.60
N ILE A 169 6.27 -21.08 -15.12
CA ILE A 169 6.19 -19.84 -14.33
C ILE A 169 6.93 -20.00 -13.01
N LEU A 170 6.71 -21.11 -12.28
CA LEU A 170 7.42 -21.39 -11.04
C LEU A 170 8.93 -21.55 -11.27
N TYR A 171 9.34 -22.14 -12.39
CA TYR A 171 10.75 -22.19 -12.79
C TYR A 171 11.32 -20.77 -13.01
N ASN A 172 10.54 -19.85 -13.57
CA ASN A 172 10.99 -18.48 -13.72
C ASN A 172 11.10 -17.75 -12.37
N MET A 173 10.11 -17.92 -11.50
CA MET A 173 10.11 -17.38 -10.13
C MET A 173 11.26 -17.94 -9.28
N SER A 174 11.81 -19.13 -9.61
CA SER A 174 13.01 -19.68 -8.97
C SER A 174 14.32 -18.99 -9.40
N GLY A 175 14.26 -18.05 -10.34
CA GLY A 175 15.44 -17.44 -10.96
C GLY A 175 16.08 -18.34 -12.01
N ASN A 176 15.26 -19.06 -12.78
CA ASN A 176 15.70 -20.00 -13.82
C ASN A 176 16.59 -21.13 -13.27
N ARG A 177 16.25 -21.66 -12.10
CA ARG A 177 16.95 -22.78 -11.45
C ARG A 177 16.09 -24.04 -11.53
N SER A 178 16.73 -25.18 -11.78
CA SER A 178 16.05 -26.48 -11.86
C SER A 178 15.27 -26.77 -10.58
N LEU A 179 13.96 -26.98 -10.74
CA LEU A 179 13.03 -27.31 -9.65
C LEU A 179 13.20 -28.74 -9.12
N ASP A 180 13.95 -29.59 -9.84
CA ASP A 180 14.34 -30.93 -9.38
C ASP A 180 15.49 -30.88 -8.37
N SER A 181 16.18 -29.74 -8.27
CA SER A 181 17.30 -29.53 -7.35
C SER A 181 16.84 -28.89 -6.04
N GLN A 182 17.47 -29.29 -4.93
CA GLN A 182 17.23 -28.67 -3.62
C GLN A 182 17.50 -27.15 -3.65
N GLU A 183 18.54 -26.72 -4.38
CA GLU A 183 18.88 -25.30 -4.51
C GLU A 183 17.78 -24.51 -5.24
N GLY A 184 17.21 -25.07 -6.32
CA GLY A 184 16.13 -24.42 -7.06
C GLY A 184 14.84 -24.33 -6.24
N GLN A 185 14.48 -25.38 -5.51
CA GLN A 185 13.32 -25.38 -4.62
C GLN A 185 13.46 -24.35 -3.50
N GLU A 186 14.63 -24.25 -2.87
CA GLU A 186 14.88 -23.28 -1.82
C GLU A 186 14.89 -21.83 -2.36
N CYS A 187 15.42 -21.62 -3.56
CA CYS A 187 15.38 -20.31 -4.22
C CYS A 187 13.95 -19.88 -4.54
N LEU A 188 13.14 -20.79 -5.10
CA LEU A 188 11.73 -20.55 -5.37
C LEU A 188 10.97 -20.21 -4.08
N ARG A 189 11.12 -21.02 -3.03
CA ARG A 189 10.48 -20.82 -1.73
C ARG A 189 10.77 -19.43 -1.18
N ARG A 190 12.05 -19.03 -1.14
CA ARG A 190 12.47 -17.71 -0.65
C ARG A 190 11.92 -16.57 -1.51
N ASN A 191 11.92 -16.71 -2.83
CA ASN A 191 11.44 -15.67 -3.74
C ASN A 191 9.92 -15.48 -3.60
N LEU A 192 9.17 -16.57 -3.54
CA LEU A 192 7.72 -16.56 -3.33
C LEU A 192 7.35 -16.02 -1.95
N GLU A 193 8.02 -16.45 -0.88
CA GLU A 193 7.78 -15.93 0.47
C GLU A 193 7.93 -14.41 0.51
N LYS A 194 9.00 -13.89 -0.09
CA LYS A 194 9.23 -12.45 -0.17
C LYS A 194 8.16 -11.74 -1.02
N ALA A 195 7.83 -12.29 -2.20
CA ALA A 195 6.85 -11.70 -3.09
C ALA A 195 5.42 -11.72 -2.52
N ASN A 196 5.01 -12.82 -1.89
CA ASN A 196 3.74 -12.95 -1.19
C ASN A 196 3.65 -11.93 -0.05
N ASN A 197 4.69 -11.81 0.80
CA ASN A 197 4.68 -10.83 1.89
C ASN A 197 4.57 -9.39 1.38
N SER A 198 5.29 -9.04 0.30
CA SER A 198 5.23 -7.71 -0.30
C SER A 198 3.92 -7.41 -1.05
N LEU A 199 3.30 -8.41 -1.69
CA LEU A 199 1.95 -8.27 -2.25
C LEU A 199 0.93 -8.07 -1.12
N ASN A 200 0.98 -8.91 -0.10
CA ASN A 200 0.05 -8.89 1.02
C ASN A 200 0.12 -7.57 1.80
N SER A 201 1.32 -7.04 2.03
CA SER A 201 1.51 -5.74 2.67
C SER A 201 0.97 -4.59 1.81
N SER A 202 1.12 -4.66 0.48
CA SER A 202 0.56 -3.69 -0.46
C SER A 202 -0.97 -3.69 -0.43
N LEU A 203 -1.60 -4.87 -0.48
CA LEU A 203 -3.06 -5.03 -0.38
C LEU A 203 -3.57 -4.57 1.00
N ALA A 204 -2.85 -4.90 2.07
CA ALA A 204 -3.18 -4.47 3.43
C ALA A 204 -3.16 -2.95 3.58
N LEU A 205 -2.17 -2.26 3.01
CA LEU A 205 -2.08 -0.80 3.03
C LEU A 205 -3.23 -0.14 2.25
N LEU A 206 -3.59 -0.67 1.07
CA LEU A 206 -4.75 -0.20 0.31
C LEU A 206 -6.06 -0.41 1.06
N ALA A 207 -6.20 -1.53 1.77
CA ALA A 207 -7.38 -1.82 2.57
C ALA A 207 -7.45 -1.00 3.87
N TRP A 208 -6.31 -0.54 4.38
CA TRP A 208 -6.16 -0.05 5.75
C TRP A 208 -7.16 1.06 6.13
N PRO A 209 -7.34 2.14 5.33
CA PRO A 209 -8.23 3.24 5.72
C PRO A 209 -9.67 2.77 5.93
N GLN A 210 -10.20 1.97 4.99
CA GLN A 210 -11.58 1.47 5.05
C GLN A 210 -11.73 0.32 6.06
N ALA A 211 -10.71 -0.54 6.20
CA ALA A 211 -10.70 -1.59 7.22
C ALA A 211 -10.70 -0.98 8.65
N MET A 212 -9.92 0.08 8.88
CA MET A 212 -9.94 0.84 10.13
C MET A 212 -11.32 1.46 10.37
N HIS A 213 -11.85 2.18 9.37
CA HIS A 213 -13.15 2.84 9.48
C HIS A 213 -14.29 1.87 9.85
N ARG A 214 -14.22 0.65 9.32
CA ARG A 214 -15.21 -0.42 9.54
C ARG A 214 -14.89 -1.34 10.73
N GLY A 215 -13.78 -1.11 11.45
CA GLY A 215 -13.39 -1.94 12.61
C GLY A 215 -12.90 -3.35 12.26
N LEU A 216 -12.34 -3.54 11.07
CA LEU A 216 -11.92 -4.81 10.50
C LEU A 216 -10.43 -5.13 10.67
N LEU A 217 -9.62 -4.23 11.25
CA LEU A 217 -8.14 -4.42 11.33
C LEU A 217 -7.69 -5.74 11.96
N LEU A 218 -8.44 -6.27 12.94
CA LEU A 218 -8.15 -7.53 13.63
C LEU A 218 -8.98 -8.73 13.13
N ASN A 219 -9.90 -8.50 12.19
CA ASN A 219 -10.79 -9.53 11.66
C ASN A 219 -11.01 -9.28 10.15
N PHE A 220 -9.93 -9.07 9.41
CA PHE A 220 -10.01 -8.63 8.02
C PHE A 220 -10.57 -9.74 7.11
N ALA A 221 -10.22 -10.99 7.43
CA ALA A 221 -10.74 -12.19 6.82
C ALA A 221 -10.75 -13.36 7.82
N GLN A 222 -11.51 -14.40 7.50
CA GLN A 222 -11.42 -15.71 8.14
C GLN A 222 -10.84 -16.67 7.12
N SER A 223 -9.77 -17.39 7.48
CA SER A 223 -9.31 -18.52 6.66
C SER A 223 -10.18 -19.73 6.99
N GLU A 224 -10.63 -20.47 5.98
CA GLU A 224 -11.32 -21.75 6.21
C GLU A 224 -10.33 -22.84 6.65
N GLU A 225 -9.05 -22.72 6.28
CA GLU A 225 -8.01 -23.72 6.54
C GLU A 225 -7.29 -23.50 7.87
N ASP A 226 -7.09 -22.24 8.26
CA ASP A 226 -6.55 -21.87 9.55
C ASP A 226 -7.67 -21.26 10.40
N GLN A 227 -7.97 -21.85 11.56
CA GLN A 227 -8.92 -21.30 12.54
C GLN A 227 -8.55 -19.89 13.08
N GLY A 228 -7.53 -19.24 12.49
CA GLY A 228 -7.05 -17.91 12.76
C GLY A 228 -7.79 -16.83 11.97
N ARG A 229 -7.78 -15.62 12.55
CA ARG A 229 -8.30 -14.43 11.89
C ARG A 229 -7.14 -13.71 11.20
N LEU A 230 -7.38 -13.21 10.00
CA LEU A 230 -6.40 -12.39 9.30
C LEU A 230 -6.36 -10.99 9.92
N GLU A 231 -5.24 -10.64 10.52
CA GLU A 231 -5.00 -9.34 11.17
C GLU A 231 -4.08 -8.48 10.30
N LEU A 232 -4.53 -7.30 9.87
CA LEU A 232 -3.73 -6.41 9.03
C LEU A 232 -2.39 -6.00 9.66
N PRO A 233 -2.28 -5.74 10.98
CA PRO A 233 -0.99 -5.49 11.61
C PRO A 233 0.00 -6.64 11.43
N ALA A 234 -0.44 -7.89 11.57
CA ALA A 234 0.43 -9.06 11.41
C ALA A 234 0.88 -9.23 9.96
N VAL A 235 -0.03 -9.00 9.00
CA VAL A 235 0.28 -9.02 7.56
C VAL A 235 1.34 -8.00 7.21
N LEU A 236 1.19 -6.76 7.70
CA LEU A 236 2.13 -5.69 7.43
C LEU A 236 3.50 -5.95 8.07
N ALA A 237 3.53 -6.45 9.30
CA ALA A 237 4.77 -6.75 10.02
C ALA A 237 5.60 -7.89 9.39
N ALA A 238 4.95 -8.81 8.66
CA ALA A 238 5.61 -9.94 7.99
C ALA A 238 6.47 -9.52 6.79
N ASP A 239 6.26 -8.33 6.23
CA ASP A 239 7.06 -7.82 5.12
C ASP A 239 8.39 -7.21 5.59
N GLU A 240 9.33 -8.08 5.95
CA GLU A 240 10.70 -7.68 6.32
C GLU A 240 11.47 -7.01 5.17
N GLY A 241 10.96 -7.10 3.94
CA GLY A 241 11.50 -6.48 2.74
C GLY A 241 11.10 -5.02 2.56
N MET A 242 10.04 -4.55 3.22
CA MET A 242 9.56 -3.17 3.08
C MET A 242 10.58 -2.17 3.62
N ARG A 243 10.85 -1.12 2.83
CA ARG A 243 11.78 -0.03 3.19
C ARG A 243 11.10 1.32 3.28
N CYS A 244 10.03 1.53 2.52
CA CYS A 244 9.25 2.77 2.51
C CYS A 244 7.77 2.45 2.74
N LEU A 245 7.19 3.05 3.77
CA LEU A 245 5.77 2.97 4.08
C LEU A 245 5.17 4.38 4.05
N GLU A 246 4.14 4.54 3.22
CA GLU A 246 3.30 5.74 3.19
C GLU A 246 1.85 5.34 3.42
N LEU A 247 1.19 6.04 4.35
CA LEU A 247 -0.22 5.84 4.64
C LEU A 247 -0.85 7.14 5.13
N SER A 248 -1.95 7.54 4.51
CA SER A 248 -2.78 8.65 4.97
C SER A 248 -4.07 8.14 5.57
N LEU A 249 -4.34 8.52 6.81
CA LEU A 249 -5.60 8.33 7.53
C LEU A 249 -6.22 9.69 7.85
N ALA A 250 -5.92 10.70 7.04
CA ALA A 250 -6.42 12.05 7.22
C ALA A 250 -7.97 12.10 7.16
N HIS A 251 -8.54 12.89 8.06
CA HIS A 251 -9.96 13.21 8.18
C HIS A 251 -10.89 12.04 8.52
N PHE A 252 -10.35 10.92 9.03
CA PHE A 252 -11.15 9.88 9.67
C PHE A 252 -11.52 10.27 11.12
N THR A 253 -12.17 11.42 11.30
CA THR A 253 -12.41 12.10 12.60
C THR A 253 -13.06 11.19 13.64
N GLU A 254 -14.06 10.40 13.26
CA GLU A 254 -14.79 9.55 14.22
C GLU A 254 -14.17 8.15 14.40
N SER A 255 -13.35 7.70 13.45
CA SER A 255 -12.88 6.32 13.41
C SER A 255 -11.43 6.14 13.82
N CYS A 256 -10.55 7.10 13.52
CA CYS A 256 -9.13 7.01 13.82
C CYS A 256 -8.86 7.50 15.26
N LYS A 257 -8.57 6.56 16.16
CA LYS A 257 -8.28 6.82 17.59
C LYS A 257 -6.98 6.15 18.02
N ASP A 258 -6.59 6.34 19.28
CA ASP A 258 -5.35 5.81 19.85
C ASP A 258 -5.15 4.30 19.62
N LYS A 259 -6.23 3.52 19.66
CA LYS A 259 -6.15 2.08 19.42
C LYS A 259 -5.73 1.74 17.99
N ASP A 260 -6.19 2.49 17.00
CA ASP A 260 -5.85 2.25 15.59
C ASP A 260 -4.40 2.65 15.30
N LEU A 261 -3.92 3.73 15.94
CA LEU A 261 -2.51 4.09 15.93
C LEU A 261 -1.64 3.02 16.59
N GLU A 262 -2.09 2.45 17.71
CA GLU A 262 -1.39 1.35 18.37
C GLU A 262 -1.31 0.11 17.45
N LEU A 263 -2.40 -0.24 16.75
CA LEU A 263 -2.43 -1.35 15.81
C LEU A 263 -1.52 -1.10 14.59
N LEU A 264 -1.53 0.11 14.04
CA LEU A 264 -0.61 0.49 12.98
C LEU A 264 0.84 0.42 13.46
N ALA A 265 1.13 0.92 14.66
CA ALA A 265 2.45 0.87 15.29
C ALA A 265 2.94 -0.57 15.51
N GLN A 266 2.04 -1.48 15.88
CA GLN A 266 2.35 -2.91 16.03
C GLN A 266 2.65 -3.58 14.68
N GLY A 267 2.04 -3.09 13.60
CA GLY A 267 2.22 -3.62 12.25
C GLY A 267 3.37 -3.01 11.47
N LEU A 268 4.09 -2.00 11.98
CA LEU A 268 5.21 -1.39 11.26
C LEU A 268 6.30 -2.43 10.96
N PRO A 269 6.71 -2.59 9.68
CA PRO A 269 7.77 -3.52 9.33
C PRO A 269 9.09 -3.20 10.05
N PRO A 270 9.87 -4.22 10.45
CA PRO A 270 11.03 -4.04 11.34
C PRO A 270 12.20 -3.30 10.68
N ASN A 271 12.27 -3.30 9.35
CA ASN A 271 13.41 -2.81 8.56
C ASN A 271 13.07 -1.54 7.76
N LEU A 272 12.07 -0.76 8.18
CA LEU A 272 11.73 0.51 7.52
C LEU A 272 12.88 1.51 7.56
N GLU A 273 13.12 2.17 6.43
CA GLU A 273 14.04 3.29 6.24
C GLU A 273 13.29 4.61 6.07
N GLU A 274 12.08 4.57 5.51
CA GLU A 274 11.23 5.74 5.28
C GLU A 274 9.81 5.47 5.79
N LEU A 275 9.29 6.41 6.59
CA LEU A 275 7.94 6.34 7.14
C LEU A 275 7.25 7.69 6.95
N SER A 276 6.13 7.68 6.23
CA SER A 276 5.26 8.84 6.02
C SER A 276 3.84 8.50 6.47
N LEU A 277 3.41 9.12 7.57
CA LEU A 277 2.07 8.92 8.12
C LEU A 277 1.36 10.26 8.25
N SER A 278 0.12 10.35 7.75
CA SER A 278 -0.76 11.49 8.01
C SER A 278 -2.01 11.06 8.76
N PHE A 279 -2.29 11.79 9.83
CA PHE A 279 -3.47 11.71 10.67
C PHE A 279 -4.15 13.09 10.75
N GLU A 280 -3.97 13.92 9.73
CA GLU A 280 -4.55 15.26 9.67
C GLU A 280 -6.05 15.21 9.99
N GLY A 281 -6.52 16.06 10.91
CA GLY A 281 -7.92 16.16 11.29
C GLY A 281 -8.45 15.00 12.14
N CYS A 282 -7.64 14.03 12.56
CA CYS A 282 -8.09 12.95 13.45
C CYS A 282 -8.19 13.42 14.91
N ASP A 283 -9.36 13.92 15.29
CA ASP A 283 -9.56 14.61 16.57
C ASP A 283 -9.64 13.70 17.82
N LYS A 284 -9.68 12.37 17.65
CA LYS A 284 -9.67 11.38 18.74
C LYS A 284 -8.28 10.84 19.09
N ILE A 285 -7.24 11.27 18.39
CA ILE A 285 -5.86 10.88 18.71
C ILE A 285 -5.35 11.72 19.88
N THR A 286 -4.81 11.04 20.89
CA THR A 286 -4.22 11.64 22.09
C THR A 286 -2.74 11.30 22.22
N ASP A 287 -2.13 11.77 23.31
CA ASP A 287 -0.74 11.45 23.63
C ASP A 287 -0.48 9.93 23.76
N VAL A 288 -1.52 9.13 24.04
CA VAL A 288 -1.43 7.67 24.15
C VAL A 288 -1.12 7.05 22.79
N GLY A 289 -1.86 7.41 21.73
CA GLY A 289 -1.63 6.91 20.38
C GLY A 289 -0.29 7.37 19.82
N LEU A 290 0.06 8.65 19.99
CA LEU A 290 1.36 9.18 19.57
C LEU A 290 2.53 8.49 20.29
N LYS A 291 2.39 8.22 21.59
CA LYS A 291 3.38 7.46 22.35
C LYS A 291 3.52 6.03 21.83
N ALA A 292 2.41 5.34 21.58
CA ALA A 292 2.43 3.96 21.07
C ALA A 292 3.14 3.88 19.72
N LEU A 293 2.86 4.82 18.81
CA LEU A 293 3.56 4.95 17.53
C LEU A 293 5.05 5.23 17.73
N ALA A 294 5.40 6.23 18.53
CA ALA A 294 6.79 6.62 18.77
C ALA A 294 7.65 5.46 19.31
N GLN A 295 7.08 4.61 20.17
CA GLN A 295 7.77 3.46 20.76
C GLN A 295 8.08 2.32 19.77
N LYS A 296 7.45 2.33 18.58
CA LYS A 296 7.59 1.29 17.56
C LYS A 296 8.29 1.75 16.29
N LEU A 297 8.79 2.99 16.26
CA LEU A 297 9.60 3.47 15.14
C LEU A 297 10.84 2.59 14.93
N SER A 298 11.07 2.17 13.70
CA SER A 298 12.22 1.33 13.33
C SER A 298 13.54 2.01 13.71
N PRO A 299 14.51 1.28 14.30
CA PRO A 299 15.83 1.82 14.60
C PRO A 299 16.64 2.18 13.33
N GLY A 300 16.32 1.57 12.19
CA GLY A 300 16.96 1.82 10.90
C GLY A 300 16.45 3.06 10.16
N LEU A 301 15.42 3.73 10.68
CA LEU A 301 14.70 4.80 10.00
C LEU A 301 15.61 6.00 9.67
N GLN A 302 15.57 6.42 8.40
CA GLN A 302 16.34 7.53 7.84
C GLN A 302 15.46 8.75 7.56
N LYS A 303 14.20 8.53 7.12
CA LYS A 303 13.23 9.60 6.85
C LYS A 303 11.96 9.37 7.64
N LEU A 304 11.53 10.40 8.37
CA LEU A 304 10.31 10.38 9.15
C LEU A 304 9.46 11.61 8.83
N TYR A 305 8.28 11.37 8.27
CA TYR A 305 7.23 12.35 8.10
C TYR A 305 6.03 11.95 8.96
N LEU A 306 5.67 12.81 9.91
CA LEU A 306 4.47 12.63 10.72
C LEU A 306 3.61 13.89 10.64
N ASP A 307 2.37 13.71 10.24
CA ASP A 307 1.39 14.77 10.14
C ASP A 307 0.22 14.53 11.10
N PHE A 308 0.11 15.42 12.06
CA PHE A 308 -0.92 15.47 13.10
C PHE A 308 -1.67 16.81 13.06
N VAL A 309 -1.69 17.50 11.92
CA VAL A 309 -2.40 18.78 11.79
C VAL A 309 -3.85 18.63 12.26
N GLY A 310 -4.33 19.54 13.10
CA GLY A 310 -5.70 19.51 13.61
C GLY A 310 -6.01 18.43 14.65
N CYS A 311 -5.03 17.65 15.13
CA CYS A 311 -5.23 16.70 16.23
C CYS A 311 -5.35 17.44 17.59
N LEU A 312 -6.56 17.90 17.92
CA LEU A 312 -6.82 18.84 19.01
C LEU A 312 -6.53 18.31 20.43
N LEU A 313 -6.45 16.99 20.60
CA LEU A 313 -6.23 16.33 21.90
C LEU A 313 -4.76 16.05 22.20
N LEU A 314 -3.84 16.27 21.25
CA LEU A 314 -2.40 16.16 21.47
C LEU A 314 -1.88 17.31 22.33
N THR A 315 -1.00 16.98 23.28
CA THR A 315 -0.39 17.95 24.18
C THR A 315 1.14 17.90 24.11
N ASP A 316 1.81 18.73 24.90
CA ASP A 316 3.24 18.66 25.10
C ASP A 316 3.73 17.26 25.53
N ALA A 317 2.91 16.47 26.25
CA ALA A 317 3.30 15.14 26.71
C ALA A 317 3.51 14.16 25.53
N GLY A 318 2.64 14.20 24.53
CA GLY A 318 2.79 13.41 23.30
C GLY A 318 4.04 13.81 22.52
N LEU A 319 4.28 15.11 22.35
CA LEU A 319 5.46 15.62 21.65
C LEU A 319 6.77 15.29 22.39
N VAL A 320 6.78 15.38 23.72
CA VAL A 320 7.91 14.93 24.56
C VAL A 320 8.14 13.42 24.39
N SER A 321 7.08 12.62 24.32
CA SER A 321 7.20 11.18 24.11
C SER A 321 7.76 10.85 22.74
N LEU A 322 7.30 11.52 21.69
CA LEU A 322 7.85 11.39 20.34
C LEU A 322 9.34 11.73 20.33
N ALA A 323 9.71 12.88 20.91
CA ALA A 323 11.09 13.34 20.97
C ALA A 323 12.04 12.32 21.63
N ARG A 324 11.57 11.61 22.67
CA ARG A 324 12.36 10.58 23.39
C ARG A 324 12.62 9.31 22.59
N HIS A 325 11.77 9.00 21.62
CA HIS A 325 11.85 7.76 20.85
C HIS A 325 12.19 7.99 19.38
N LEU A 326 12.58 9.22 19.00
CA LEU A 326 13.10 9.47 17.65
C LEU A 326 14.32 8.58 17.40
N PRO A 327 14.34 7.76 16.32
CA PRO A 327 15.50 6.94 16.01
C PRO A 327 16.72 7.81 15.73
N ALA A 328 17.87 7.43 16.31
CA ALA A 328 19.12 8.20 16.20
C ALA A 328 19.64 8.32 14.75
N GLY A 329 19.22 7.42 13.87
CA GLY A 329 19.59 7.38 12.46
C GLY A 329 18.82 8.33 11.54
N VAL A 330 17.77 9.00 12.02
CA VAL A 330 16.94 9.87 11.18
C VAL A 330 17.75 11.07 10.67
N LYS A 331 17.76 11.23 9.34
CA LYS A 331 18.43 12.31 8.59
C LYS A 331 17.45 13.36 8.09
N GLU A 332 16.21 12.95 7.81
CA GLU A 332 15.15 13.86 7.38
C GLU A 332 13.93 13.72 8.30
N LEU A 333 13.57 14.83 8.95
CA LEU A 333 12.46 14.85 9.90
C LEU A 333 11.47 15.95 9.53
N GLN A 334 10.21 15.55 9.33
CA GLN A 334 9.10 16.47 9.09
C GLN A 334 8.00 16.19 10.10
N LEU A 335 7.63 17.21 10.88
CA LEU A 335 6.68 17.08 11.98
C LEU A 335 5.62 18.18 11.90
N HIS A 336 4.38 17.80 11.59
CA HIS A 336 3.29 18.76 11.41
C HIS A 336 2.29 18.68 12.57
N PHE A 337 2.25 19.72 13.40
CA PHE A 337 1.37 19.85 14.57
C PHE A 337 0.51 21.12 14.48
N ALA A 338 0.31 21.68 13.27
CA ALA A 338 -0.46 22.91 13.14
C ALA A 338 -1.91 22.68 13.60
N GLY A 339 -2.49 23.63 14.34
CA GLY A 339 -3.83 23.48 14.91
C GLY A 339 -3.91 22.60 16.17
N CYS A 340 -2.83 21.95 16.61
CA CYS A 340 -2.78 21.25 17.90
C CYS A 340 -2.71 22.25 19.06
N SER A 341 -3.85 22.84 19.41
CA SER A 341 -3.97 23.99 20.32
C SER A 341 -3.39 23.78 21.73
N ARG A 342 -3.16 22.52 22.15
CA ARG A 342 -2.60 22.16 23.46
C ARG A 342 -1.10 21.82 23.42
N VAL A 343 -0.46 21.89 22.26
CA VAL A 343 0.99 21.82 22.11
C VAL A 343 1.57 23.21 22.29
N GLY A 344 2.69 23.34 23.00
CA GLY A 344 3.29 24.63 23.30
C GLY A 344 4.81 24.61 23.35
N SER A 345 5.37 25.67 23.94
CA SER A 345 6.80 25.83 24.14
C SER A 345 7.47 24.68 24.89
N PRO A 346 6.87 24.05 25.94
CA PRO A 346 7.49 22.92 26.63
C PRO A 346 7.77 21.71 25.72
N GLY A 347 6.80 21.28 24.92
CA GLY A 347 6.96 20.17 23.98
C GLY A 347 7.96 20.49 22.88
N ALA A 348 7.89 21.69 22.30
CA ALA A 348 8.86 22.13 21.29
C ALA A 348 10.30 22.22 21.83
N THR A 349 10.46 22.66 23.08
CA THR A 349 11.76 22.69 23.76
C THR A 349 12.32 21.29 23.97
N ALA A 350 11.48 20.34 24.41
CA ALA A 350 11.88 18.95 24.58
C ALA A 350 12.25 18.28 23.26
N LEU A 351 11.52 18.58 22.18
CA LEU A 351 11.87 18.12 20.82
C LEU A 351 13.24 18.67 20.41
N LYS A 352 13.46 19.98 20.54
CA LYS A 352 14.72 20.65 20.21
C LYS A 352 15.93 20.03 20.92
N GLN A 353 15.77 19.61 22.18
CA GLN A 353 16.83 18.99 22.98
C GLN A 353 17.16 17.54 22.58
N GLN A 354 16.22 16.85 21.93
CA GLN A 354 16.35 15.41 21.61
C GLN A 354 16.40 15.13 20.10
N LEU A 355 16.56 16.17 19.28
CA LEU A 355 16.74 15.98 17.85
C LEU A 355 17.97 15.09 17.57
N PRO A 356 17.88 14.14 16.62
CA PRO A 356 19.02 13.32 16.21
C PRO A 356 20.23 14.17 15.83
N ALA A 357 21.43 13.77 16.26
CA ALA A 357 22.65 14.52 16.00
C ALA A 357 22.99 14.58 14.49
N GLY A 358 22.65 13.52 13.75
CA GLY A 358 22.89 13.39 12.30
C GLY A 358 21.81 14.01 11.41
N LEU A 359 20.89 14.79 11.97
CA LEU A 359 19.76 15.37 11.22
C LEU A 359 20.25 16.40 10.18
N LEU A 360 19.91 16.16 8.91
CA LEU A 360 20.30 16.99 7.77
C LEU A 360 19.17 17.92 7.33
N SER A 361 17.94 17.43 7.34
CA SER A 361 16.74 18.17 6.95
C SER A 361 15.72 18.16 8.08
N PHE A 362 15.16 19.33 8.37
CA PHE A 362 14.13 19.49 9.39
C PHE A 362 13.07 20.48 8.93
N LYS A 363 11.80 20.07 8.95
CA LYS A 363 10.65 20.95 8.81
C LYS A 363 9.67 20.67 9.93
N ALA A 364 9.06 21.72 10.47
CA ALA A 364 7.98 21.55 11.42
C ALA A 364 6.97 22.69 11.34
N SER A 365 5.69 22.37 11.50
CA SER A 365 4.63 23.37 11.55
C SER A 365 3.91 23.38 12.89
N PHE A 366 3.90 24.53 13.55
CA PHE A 366 3.23 24.75 14.85
C PHE A 366 2.28 25.96 14.79
N LYS A 367 1.83 26.38 13.61
CA LYS A 367 0.82 27.44 13.48
C LYS A 367 -0.47 27.04 14.22
N GLY A 368 -1.04 27.92 15.02
CA GLY A 368 -2.23 27.62 15.83
C GLY A 368 -1.97 26.79 17.10
N THR A 369 -0.72 26.49 17.43
CA THR A 369 -0.32 25.98 18.76
C THR A 369 0.18 27.12 19.65
N GLY A 370 0.61 26.83 20.89
CA GLY A 370 1.27 27.81 21.76
C GLY A 370 2.60 28.37 21.22
N VAL A 371 3.22 27.71 20.23
CA VAL A 371 4.43 28.21 19.54
C VAL A 371 4.06 29.14 18.37
N ASN A 372 2.93 28.88 17.71
CA ASN A 372 2.33 29.64 16.62
C ASN A 372 3.28 30.04 15.47
N ARG A 373 4.18 29.14 15.06
CA ARG A 373 5.19 29.40 14.02
C ARG A 373 5.52 28.14 13.21
N ASN A 374 5.98 28.34 11.97
CA ASN A 374 6.55 27.27 11.14
C ASN A 374 8.06 27.40 11.02
N PHE A 375 8.73 26.26 10.90
CA PHE A 375 10.17 26.11 10.76
C PHE A 375 10.46 25.33 9.48
N PHE A 376 11.29 25.90 8.61
CA PHE A 376 11.61 25.31 7.31
C PHE A 376 13.02 24.71 7.25
N ASN A 377 13.79 24.85 8.34
CA ASN A 377 15.13 24.28 8.48
C ASN A 377 15.52 24.14 9.96
N LEU A 378 16.53 23.29 10.22
CA LEU A 378 17.04 22.97 11.55
C LEU A 378 17.57 24.20 12.31
N GLN A 379 18.26 25.12 11.62
CA GLN A 379 18.85 26.30 12.24
C GLN A 379 17.77 27.21 12.84
N SER A 380 16.68 27.44 12.10
CA SER A 380 15.56 28.27 12.54
C SER A 380 14.85 27.72 13.78
N PHE A 381 14.77 26.39 13.90
CA PHE A 381 14.19 25.74 15.07
C PHE A 381 15.14 25.77 16.27
N ARG A 382 16.45 25.56 16.04
CA ARG A 382 17.47 25.64 17.09
C ARG A 382 17.67 27.06 17.64
N SER A 383 17.43 28.10 16.86
CA SER A 383 17.57 29.50 17.31
C SER A 383 16.32 30.07 17.97
N PHE A 384 15.18 29.37 17.92
CA PHE A 384 13.95 29.83 18.56
C PHE A 384 14.07 29.75 20.09
N ASN A 385 13.69 30.85 20.75
CA ASN A 385 13.56 30.97 22.20
C ASN A 385 12.07 30.97 22.55
N SER A 386 11.70 30.11 23.51
CA SER A 386 10.33 29.78 23.90
C SER A 386 9.58 30.87 24.66
#